data_AF-A0AAX7SI16-F1
#
_entry.id   AF-A0AAX7SI16-F1
#
_cell.length_a   1.000
_cell.length_b   1.000
_cell.length_c   1.000
_cell.angle_alpha   90.00
_cell.angle_beta   90.00
_cell.angle_gamma   90.00
#
_symmetry.space_group_name_H-M   'P 1'
#
loop_
_entity.id
_entity.type
_entity.pdbx_description
1 polymer ?
#
loop_
_entity_poly.entity_id
_entity_poly.type
_entity_poly.pdbx_seq_one_letter_code
_entity_poly.pdbx_strand_id
1 'polypeptide(L)'
;MNNNTQDTAVLQHIEREVRMREGACKLLAACSQREQALEASKSLLTCNTRILALLSQLQRMRKVQILQSVGCRPSDDLVPCTGKVALSDLRIPLMWKDSEYFKNKGELHRCAVFCLIQCGTEIHDTDLVMVDRTLTDICFEDTIIFNEVSPGFQLRVELYSSCVVDEFSPGAIGSWRVRRLGGSLGCSSGKKIRAAFESAAVCGSISSGDVRSGSVPPTLSPDLLALGPKYNLLAHTTLRIEHVREGFKTHDLSLSATEDNPFWLPLYGSMCCCLVAQPLCMIQPVISGQIKIKLRRGL
;
A
#
# COMPACT_ATOMS: atom_id res chain seq x y z
N MET A 1 -21.68 20.16 13.17
CA MET A 1 -20.87 19.65 14.31
C MET A 1 -20.16 18.31 14.02
N ASN A 2 -20.44 17.60 12.91
CA ASN A 2 -19.79 16.30 12.58
C ASN A 2 -18.39 16.38 11.92
N ASN A 3 -17.96 17.53 11.39
CA ASN A 3 -16.71 17.58 10.62
C ASN A 3 -15.45 17.53 11.52
N ASN A 4 -15.49 18.16 12.70
CA ASN A 4 -14.36 18.14 13.64
C ASN A 4 -14.09 16.76 14.24
N THR A 5 -15.14 15.94 14.43
CA THR A 5 -14.99 14.58 14.95
C THR A 5 -14.36 13.66 13.91
N GLN A 6 -14.71 13.80 12.63
CA GLN A 6 -14.12 13.01 11.55
C GLN A 6 -12.64 13.39 11.31
N ASP A 7 -12.31 14.69 11.33
CA ASP A 7 -10.92 15.15 11.24
C ASP A 7 -10.08 14.61 12.40
N THR A 8 -10.63 14.60 13.61
CA THR A 8 -9.94 14.06 14.80
C THR A 8 -9.72 12.56 14.66
N ALA A 9 -10.70 11.82 14.14
CA ALA A 9 -10.56 10.37 13.90
C ALA A 9 -9.45 10.06 12.88
N VAL A 10 -9.38 10.81 11.77
CA VAL A 10 -8.31 10.64 10.76
C VAL A 10 -6.94 10.99 11.35
N LEU A 11 -6.84 12.06 12.16
CA LEU A 11 -5.60 12.42 12.86
C LEU A 11 -5.14 11.32 13.84
N GLN A 12 -6.06 10.73 14.60
CA GLN A 12 -5.76 9.61 15.50
C GLN A 12 -5.29 8.37 14.72
N HIS A 13 -5.88 8.12 13.55
CA HIS A 13 -5.45 7.02 12.67
C HIS A 13 -4.03 7.26 12.15
N ILE A 14 -3.71 8.47 11.69
CA ILE A 14 -2.35 8.86 11.27
C ILE A 14 -1.36 8.67 12.42
N GLU A 15 -1.69 9.12 13.63
CA GLU A 15 -0.81 8.96 14.78
C GLU A 15 -0.55 7.48 15.12
N ARG A 16 -1.57 6.62 14.98
CA ARG A 16 -1.42 5.18 15.15
C ARG A 16 -0.47 4.60 14.10
N GLU A 17 -0.67 4.92 12.82
CA GLU A 17 0.21 4.47 11.73
C GLU A 17 1.65 4.97 11.88
N VAL A 18 1.86 6.21 12.34
CA VAL A 18 3.20 6.75 12.64
C VAL A 18 3.88 5.96 13.76
N ARG A 19 3.13 5.57 14.80
CA ARG A 19 3.66 4.71 15.88
C ARG A 19 3.98 3.30 15.38
N MET A 20 3.14 2.73 14.51
CA MET A 20 3.42 1.44 13.86
C MET A 20 4.71 1.51 13.03
N ARG A 21 4.88 2.58 12.25
CA ARG A 21 6.10 2.87 11.48
C ARG A 21 7.34 2.96 12.38
N GLU A 22 7.27 3.72 13.47
CA GLU A 22 8.37 3.82 14.45
C GLU A 22 8.70 2.46 15.09
N GLY A 23 7.69 1.63 15.35
CA GLY A 23 7.84 0.26 15.81
C GLY A 23 8.56 -0.64 14.80
N ALA A 24 8.12 -0.60 13.54
CA ALA A 24 8.75 -1.34 12.45
C ALA A 24 10.23 -0.96 12.27
N CYS A 25 10.58 0.32 12.34
CA CYS A 25 11.99 0.75 12.28
C CYS A 25 12.84 0.19 13.44
N LYS A 26 12.28 0.14 14.65
CA LYS A 26 12.98 -0.44 15.81
C LYS A 26 13.14 -1.95 15.68
N LEU A 27 12.11 -2.64 15.19
CA LEU A 27 12.19 -4.08 14.89
C LEU A 27 13.27 -4.34 13.85
N LEU A 28 13.27 -3.60 12.75
CA LEU A 28 14.26 -3.70 11.68
C LEU A 28 15.70 -3.55 12.20
N ALA A 29 15.93 -2.57 13.08
CA ALA A 29 17.24 -2.35 13.70
C ALA A 29 17.66 -3.46 14.69
N ALA A 30 16.71 -4.27 15.16
CA ALA A 30 16.95 -5.39 16.07
C ALA A 30 16.95 -6.76 15.36
N CYS A 31 16.55 -6.81 14.08
CA CYS A 31 16.51 -8.05 13.31
C CYS A 31 17.90 -8.66 13.18
N SER A 32 18.03 -9.93 13.57
CA SER A 32 19.23 -10.72 13.33
C SER A 32 19.05 -11.69 12.16
N GLN A 33 17.81 -12.05 11.85
CA GLN A 33 17.45 -12.93 10.74
C GLN A 33 16.90 -12.14 9.55
N ARG A 34 17.20 -12.59 8.34
CA ARG A 34 16.74 -11.96 7.09
C ARG A 34 15.22 -11.95 6.98
N GLU A 35 14.57 -13.06 7.28
CA GLU A 35 13.11 -13.20 7.18
C GLU A 35 12.39 -12.18 8.06
N GLN A 36 12.87 -11.99 9.29
CA GLN A 36 12.36 -10.97 10.20
C GLN A 36 12.57 -9.56 9.63
N ALA A 37 13.74 -9.30 9.02
CA ALA A 37 14.01 -8.01 8.39
C ALA A 37 13.12 -7.76 7.16
N LEU A 38 12.82 -8.79 6.38
CA LEU A 38 11.90 -8.71 5.23
C LEU A 38 10.47 -8.37 5.66
N GLU A 39 9.97 -8.99 6.73
CA GLU A 39 8.63 -8.71 7.25
C GLU A 39 8.55 -7.31 7.90
N ALA A 40 9.59 -6.92 8.62
CA ALA A 40 9.70 -5.57 9.19
C ALA A 40 9.78 -4.49 8.10
N SER A 41 10.52 -4.74 7.02
CA SER A 41 10.58 -3.86 5.83
C SER A 41 9.24 -3.77 5.11
N LYS A 42 8.51 -4.89 4.96
CA LYS A 42 7.16 -4.92 4.39
C LYS A 42 6.19 -4.09 5.24
N SER A 43 6.23 -4.27 6.56
CA SER A 43 5.43 -3.49 7.51
C SER A 43 5.73 -2.00 7.42
N LEU A 44 7.02 -1.64 7.29
CA LEU A 44 7.46 -0.25 7.12
C LEU A 44 6.92 0.37 5.82
N LEU A 45 7.02 -0.35 4.69
CA LEU A 45 6.47 0.10 3.41
C LEU A 45 4.97 0.33 3.51
N THR A 46 4.24 -0.65 4.04
CA THR A 46 2.77 -0.60 4.18
C THR A 46 2.33 0.57 5.05
N CYS A 47 2.97 0.78 6.21
CA CYS A 47 2.67 1.92 7.09
C CYS A 47 2.94 3.26 6.39
N ASN A 48 4.04 3.38 5.64
CA ASN A 48 4.34 4.61 4.88
C ASN A 48 3.24 4.90 3.85
N THR A 49 2.80 3.90 3.08
CA THR A 49 1.73 4.05 2.10
C THR A 49 0.40 4.44 2.77
N ARG A 50 0.05 3.80 3.90
CA ARG A 50 -1.13 4.16 4.72
C ARG A 50 -1.08 5.59 5.23
N ILE A 51 0.05 6.04 5.78
CA ILE A 51 0.24 7.42 6.24
C ILE A 51 0.01 8.41 5.10
N LEU A 52 0.60 8.18 3.93
CA LEU A 52 0.44 9.06 2.77
C LEU A 52 -1.02 9.12 2.28
N ALA A 53 -1.71 7.98 2.23
CA ALA A 53 -3.12 7.92 1.85
C ALA A 53 -4.02 8.69 2.83
N LEU A 54 -3.81 8.51 4.14
CA LEU A 54 -4.54 9.22 5.19
C LEU A 54 -4.26 10.73 5.19
N LEU A 55 -3.00 11.13 4.96
CA LEU A 55 -2.65 12.55 4.83
C LEU A 55 -3.33 13.18 3.61
N SER A 56 -3.36 12.48 2.47
CA SER A 56 -4.09 12.92 1.27
C SER A 56 -5.59 13.06 1.55
N GLN A 57 -6.19 12.13 2.29
CA GLN A 57 -7.59 12.21 2.72
C GLN A 57 -7.85 13.45 3.59
N LEU A 58 -7.01 13.65 4.61
CA LEU A 58 -7.11 14.79 5.53
C LEU A 58 -6.99 16.12 4.77
N GLN A 59 -6.06 16.22 3.82
CA GLN A 59 -5.91 17.40 2.97
C GLN A 59 -7.16 17.66 2.11
N ARG A 60 -7.77 16.61 1.53
CA ARG A 60 -9.02 16.73 0.76
C ARG A 60 -10.17 17.23 1.64
N MET A 61 -10.33 16.67 2.84
CA MET A 61 -11.37 17.10 3.80
C MET A 61 -11.21 18.58 4.17
N ARG A 62 -10.00 19.02 4.48
CA ARG A 62 -9.71 20.43 4.79
C ARG A 62 -10.00 21.36 3.62
N LYS A 63 -9.67 20.98 2.38
CA LYS A 63 -10.01 21.76 1.18
C LYS A 63 -11.52 21.94 1.02
N VAL A 64 -12.30 20.87 1.23
CA VAL A 64 -13.77 20.92 1.17
C VAL A 64 -14.32 21.86 2.25
N GLN A 65 -13.80 21.82 3.48
CA GLN A 65 -14.22 22.72 4.55
C GLN A 65 -13.96 24.20 4.21
N ILE A 66 -12.79 24.50 3.64
CA ILE A 66 -12.45 25.86 3.21
C ILE A 66 -13.42 26.32 2.11
N LEU A 67 -13.69 25.48 1.11
CA LEU A 67 -14.62 25.83 0.02
C LEU A 67 -16.06 26.02 0.51
N GLN A 68 -16.49 25.22 1.48
CA GLN A 68 -17.79 25.37 2.14
C GLN A 68 -17.88 26.68 2.94
N SER A 69 -16.79 27.11 3.60
CA SER A 69 -16.74 28.41 4.30
C SER A 69 -16.81 29.62 3.35
N VAL A 70 -16.44 29.43 2.07
CA VAL A 70 -16.49 30.46 1.01
C VAL A 70 -17.86 30.45 0.27
N GLY A 71 -18.83 29.63 0.72
CA GLY A 71 -20.21 29.69 0.25
C GLY A 71 -20.54 28.86 -0.99
N CYS A 72 -19.64 27.98 -1.46
CA CYS A 72 -19.99 26.98 -2.47
C CYS A 72 -20.85 25.88 -1.84
N ARG A 73 -22.15 25.86 -2.17
CA ARG A 73 -23.01 24.73 -1.80
C ARG A 73 -22.72 23.54 -2.73
N PRO A 74 -22.55 22.33 -2.19
CA PRO A 74 -22.55 21.13 -3.03
C PRO A 74 -23.88 21.05 -3.78
N SER A 75 -23.85 20.67 -5.06
CA SER A 75 -25.05 20.29 -5.79
C SER A 75 -25.76 19.18 -5.02
N ASP A 76 -27.11 19.21 -4.99
CA ASP A 76 -27.95 18.11 -4.51
C ASP A 76 -27.88 16.93 -5.51
N ASP A 77 -26.66 16.46 -5.82
CA ASP A 77 -26.46 15.26 -6.61
C ASP A 77 -26.82 14.05 -5.74
N LEU A 78 -27.64 13.17 -6.28
CA LEU A 78 -28.01 11.91 -5.65
C LEU A 78 -26.72 11.13 -5.33
N VAL A 79 -26.49 10.87 -4.05
CA VAL A 79 -25.35 10.08 -3.59
C VAL A 79 -25.56 8.64 -4.04
N PRO A 80 -24.65 8.05 -4.85
CA PRO A 80 -24.77 6.66 -5.26
C PRO A 80 -24.75 5.71 -4.06
N CYS A 81 -25.43 4.57 -4.17
CA CYS A 81 -25.34 3.54 -3.13
C CYS A 81 -23.89 3.04 -2.99
N THR A 82 -23.41 2.96 -1.76
CA THR A 82 -22.13 2.30 -1.47
C THR A 82 -22.33 0.79 -1.36
N GLY A 83 -21.23 0.05 -1.35
CA GLY A 83 -21.23 -1.41 -1.28
C GLY A 83 -19.99 -1.96 -0.63
N LYS A 84 -19.88 -3.29 -0.61
CA LYS A 84 -18.67 -4.01 -0.27
C LYS A 84 -18.00 -4.50 -1.55
N VAL A 85 -16.68 -4.48 -1.59
CA VAL A 85 -15.89 -5.09 -2.66
C VAL A 85 -14.95 -6.09 -2.03
N ALA A 86 -14.93 -7.32 -2.54
CA ALA A 86 -14.02 -8.36 -2.07
C ALA A 86 -13.14 -8.86 -3.21
N LEU A 87 -11.85 -9.02 -2.90
CA LEU A 87 -10.84 -9.60 -3.77
C LEU A 87 -10.37 -10.92 -3.13
N SER A 88 -10.41 -12.02 -3.88
CA SER A 88 -9.91 -13.33 -3.45
C SER A 88 -9.15 -14.04 -4.58
N ASP A 89 -8.51 -15.16 -4.23
CA ASP A 89 -7.86 -16.07 -5.17
C ASP A 89 -6.79 -15.38 -6.04
N LEU A 90 -6.02 -14.46 -5.45
CA LEU A 90 -5.02 -13.70 -6.20
C LEU A 90 -3.85 -14.60 -6.60
N ARG A 91 -3.67 -14.79 -7.90
CA ARG A 91 -2.61 -15.61 -8.50
C ARG A 91 -1.88 -14.86 -9.60
N ILE A 92 -0.56 -14.91 -9.60
CA ILE A 92 0.29 -14.23 -10.59
C ILE A 92 1.19 -15.26 -11.25
N PRO A 93 0.87 -15.69 -12.49
CA PRO A 93 1.67 -16.66 -13.21
C PRO A 93 3.08 -16.15 -13.55
N LEU A 94 4.05 -17.06 -13.46
CA LEU A 94 5.45 -16.85 -13.77
C LEU A 94 5.80 -17.50 -15.12
N MET A 95 6.82 -16.97 -15.79
CA MET A 95 7.30 -17.41 -17.11
C MET A 95 8.82 -17.62 -17.11
N TRP A 96 9.28 -18.62 -16.37
CA TRP A 96 10.70 -18.99 -16.35
C TRP A 96 11.19 -19.42 -17.73
N LYS A 97 12.36 -18.93 -18.15
CA LYS A 97 12.99 -19.38 -19.39
C LYS A 97 13.66 -20.75 -19.18
N ASP A 98 13.71 -21.59 -20.20
CA ASP A 98 14.43 -22.88 -20.14
C ASP A 98 15.90 -22.69 -19.74
N SER A 99 16.54 -21.63 -20.25
CA SER A 99 17.91 -21.28 -19.87
C SER A 99 18.07 -21.00 -18.38
N GLU A 100 17.03 -20.46 -17.75
CA GLU A 100 17.02 -20.24 -16.31
C GLU A 100 16.83 -21.58 -15.60
N TYR A 101 15.88 -22.40 -16.02
CA TYR A 101 15.62 -23.71 -15.41
C TYR A 101 16.85 -24.65 -15.42
N PHE A 102 17.61 -24.69 -16.53
CA PHE A 102 18.67 -25.68 -16.72
C PHE A 102 20.11 -25.19 -16.41
N LYS A 103 20.40 -23.88 -16.42
CA LYS A 103 21.81 -23.39 -16.38
C LYS A 103 22.36 -23.05 -14.99
N ASN A 104 21.54 -22.80 -13.97
CA ASN A 104 22.07 -22.48 -12.63
C ASN A 104 21.89 -23.66 -11.68
N LYS A 105 22.82 -24.61 -11.71
CA LYS A 105 22.87 -25.79 -10.82
C LYS A 105 23.24 -25.45 -9.35
N GLY A 106 23.01 -24.23 -8.86
CA GLY A 106 23.43 -23.86 -7.50
C GLY A 106 22.89 -22.55 -6.94
N GLU A 107 22.57 -21.55 -7.77
CA GLU A 107 22.00 -20.28 -7.31
C GLU A 107 20.49 -20.24 -7.57
N LEU A 108 19.71 -20.46 -6.50
CA LEU A 108 18.29 -20.14 -6.51
C LEU A 108 18.15 -18.63 -6.34
N HIS A 109 17.84 -17.91 -7.41
CA HIS A 109 17.40 -16.53 -7.28
C HIS A 109 16.09 -16.54 -6.50
N ARG A 110 16.17 -16.21 -5.21
CA ARG A 110 15.04 -16.15 -4.30
C ARG A 110 14.63 -14.69 -4.16
N CYS A 111 13.37 -14.39 -4.44
CA CYS A 111 12.80 -13.08 -4.22
C CYS A 111 11.70 -13.17 -3.18
N ALA A 112 11.65 -12.20 -2.27
CA ALA A 112 10.55 -12.05 -1.35
C ALA A 112 9.52 -11.11 -2.00
N VAL A 113 8.27 -11.55 -2.05
CA VAL A 113 7.20 -10.87 -2.79
C VAL A 113 5.94 -10.74 -1.95
N PHE A 114 5.27 -9.60 -2.04
CA PHE A 114 3.93 -9.39 -1.50
C PHE A 114 3.16 -8.37 -2.33
N CYS A 115 1.86 -8.28 -2.12
CA CYS A 115 0.99 -7.31 -2.77
C CYS A 115 0.51 -6.23 -1.80
N LEU A 116 0.45 -4.98 -2.27
CA LEU A 116 -0.39 -3.94 -1.68
C LEU A 116 -1.67 -3.81 -2.49
N ILE A 117 -2.82 -3.91 -1.83
CA ILE A 117 -4.14 -3.73 -2.40
C ILE A 117 -4.75 -2.46 -1.82
N GLN A 118 -4.98 -1.48 -2.67
CA GLN A 118 -5.53 -0.19 -2.29
C GLN A 118 -6.91 0.02 -2.92
N CYS A 119 -7.89 0.40 -2.11
CA CYS A 119 -9.17 0.91 -2.60
C CYS A 119 -9.51 2.21 -1.87
N GLY A 120 -9.46 3.33 -2.60
CA GLY A 120 -9.62 4.65 -1.99
C GLY A 120 -8.50 4.95 -0.98
N THR A 121 -8.85 5.04 0.31
CA THR A 121 -7.90 5.32 1.41
C THR A 121 -7.60 4.10 2.27
N GLU A 122 -8.30 2.98 2.04
CA GLU A 122 -8.02 1.69 2.67
C GLU A 122 -6.92 0.97 1.89
N ILE A 123 -5.92 0.48 2.62
CA ILE A 123 -4.77 -0.24 2.07
C ILE A 123 -4.55 -1.51 2.89
N HIS A 124 -4.59 -2.65 2.21
CA HIS A 124 -4.28 -3.97 2.73
C HIS A 124 -3.01 -4.50 2.09
N ASP A 125 -2.28 -5.31 2.84
CA ASP A 125 -1.11 -6.05 2.39
C ASP A 125 -1.40 -7.55 2.48
N THR A 126 -0.83 -8.34 1.58
CA THR A 126 -0.90 -9.82 1.63
C THR A 126 0.26 -10.38 2.44
N ASP A 127 0.21 -11.68 2.73
CA ASP A 127 1.37 -12.42 3.21
C ASP A 127 2.59 -12.30 2.31
N LEU A 128 3.76 -12.45 2.93
CA LEU A 128 5.06 -12.45 2.25
C LEU A 128 5.35 -13.86 1.71
N VAL A 129 5.60 -13.95 0.41
CA VAL A 129 5.87 -15.22 -0.28
C VAL A 129 7.30 -15.22 -0.82
N MET A 130 8.04 -16.28 -0.53
CA MET A 130 9.35 -16.52 -1.11
C MET A 130 9.18 -17.21 -2.47
N VAL A 131 9.66 -16.56 -3.52
CA VAL A 131 9.54 -17.02 -4.91
C VAL A 131 10.88 -17.54 -5.39
N ASP A 132 10.87 -18.77 -5.90
CA ASP A 132 11.97 -19.38 -6.60
C ASP A 132 11.49 -20.10 -7.88
N ARG A 133 12.44 -20.71 -8.60
CA ARG A 133 12.21 -21.36 -9.89
C ARG A 133 11.30 -22.58 -9.85
N THR A 134 10.98 -23.10 -8.66
CA THR A 134 10.06 -24.23 -8.52
C THR A 134 8.60 -23.79 -8.63
N LEU A 135 8.31 -22.50 -8.42
CA LEU A 135 6.97 -21.96 -8.49
C LEU A 135 6.58 -21.62 -9.93
N THR A 136 5.40 -22.07 -10.36
CA THR A 136 4.79 -21.62 -11.61
C THR A 136 3.96 -20.35 -11.41
N ASP A 137 3.53 -20.09 -10.17
CA ASP A 137 2.64 -18.99 -9.85
C ASP A 137 2.88 -18.49 -8.43
N ILE A 138 2.66 -17.20 -8.21
CA ILE A 138 2.62 -16.59 -6.89
C ILE A 138 1.14 -16.56 -6.46
N CYS A 139 0.81 -17.24 -5.36
CA CYS A 139 -0.57 -17.34 -4.88
C CYS A 139 -0.71 -16.66 -3.51
N PHE A 140 -1.79 -15.91 -3.33
CA PHE A 140 -2.19 -15.34 -2.05
C PHE A 140 -3.59 -15.85 -1.69
N GLU A 141 -3.71 -16.50 -0.54
CA GLU A 141 -4.95 -17.16 -0.09
C GLU A 141 -5.95 -16.18 0.55
N ASP A 142 -5.47 -15.00 0.97
CA ASP A 142 -6.26 -14.02 1.70
C ASP A 142 -7.44 -13.48 0.87
N THR A 143 -8.60 -13.40 1.53
CA THR A 143 -9.74 -12.63 1.02
C THR A 143 -9.75 -11.25 1.64
N ILE A 144 -9.62 -10.22 0.81
CA ILE A 144 -9.56 -8.82 1.24
C ILE A 144 -10.90 -8.16 0.96
N ILE A 145 -11.52 -7.58 2.00
CA ILE A 145 -12.85 -6.97 1.92
C ILE A 145 -12.76 -5.48 2.25
N PHE A 146 -13.20 -4.65 1.30
CA PHE A 146 -13.35 -3.21 1.44
C PHE A 146 -14.81 -2.87 1.71
N ASN A 147 -15.05 -1.98 2.68
CA ASN A 147 -16.40 -1.56 3.06
C ASN A 147 -16.70 -0.15 2.56
N GLU A 148 -17.99 0.18 2.45
CA GLU A 148 -18.47 1.52 2.08
C GLU A 148 -17.87 2.07 0.76
N VAL A 149 -17.64 1.18 -0.20
CA VAL A 149 -17.02 1.49 -1.49
C VAL A 149 -18.05 2.09 -2.45
N SER A 150 -17.69 3.22 -3.08
CA SER A 150 -18.49 3.87 -4.12
C SER A 150 -18.44 3.09 -5.45
N PRO A 151 -19.49 3.11 -6.30
CA PRO A 151 -19.48 2.45 -7.61
C PRO A 151 -18.37 2.94 -8.55
N GLY A 152 -17.83 4.15 -8.33
CA GLY A 152 -16.68 4.68 -9.06
C GLY A 152 -15.32 4.23 -8.55
N PHE A 153 -15.23 3.12 -7.80
CA PHE A 153 -13.99 2.69 -7.18
C PHE A 153 -12.90 2.34 -8.18
N GLN A 154 -11.67 2.48 -7.71
CA GLN A 154 -10.47 2.00 -8.37
C GLN A 154 -9.70 1.18 -7.35
N LEU A 155 -9.69 -0.14 -7.54
CA LEU A 155 -8.96 -1.08 -6.72
C LEU A 155 -7.62 -1.34 -7.39
N ARG A 156 -6.54 -0.85 -6.78
CA ARG A 156 -5.19 -0.96 -7.31
C ARG A 156 -4.44 -2.07 -6.60
N VAL A 157 -3.90 -3.00 -7.37
CA VAL A 157 -3.04 -4.08 -6.89
C VAL A 157 -1.61 -3.77 -7.34
N GLU A 158 -0.69 -3.72 -6.38
CA GLU A 158 0.74 -3.49 -6.61
C GLU A 158 1.55 -4.67 -6.10
N LEU A 159 2.34 -5.29 -6.97
CA LEU A 159 3.26 -6.36 -6.63
C LEU A 159 4.62 -5.77 -6.30
N TYR A 160 5.13 -6.02 -5.09
CA TYR A 160 6.46 -5.59 -4.66
C TYR A 160 7.40 -6.79 -4.53
N SER A 161 8.65 -6.59 -4.93
CA SER A 161 9.69 -7.62 -4.86
C SER A 161 10.95 -7.08 -4.18
N SER A 162 11.61 -7.94 -3.41
CA SER A 162 12.95 -7.72 -2.84
C SER A 162 13.84 -8.92 -3.14
N CYS A 163 15.05 -8.64 -3.63
CA CYS A 163 16.03 -9.68 -3.90
C CYS A 163 16.58 -10.26 -2.58
N VAL A 164 16.52 -11.58 -2.45
CA VAL A 164 17.14 -12.31 -1.34
C VAL A 164 18.38 -13.00 -1.88
N VAL A 165 19.48 -12.24 -2.01
CA VAL A 165 20.79 -12.84 -2.33
C VAL A 165 21.19 -13.74 -1.17
N ASP A 166 21.44 -15.03 -1.39
CA ASP A 166 21.92 -15.94 -0.36
C ASP A 166 23.42 -15.67 -0.16
N GLU A 167 23.82 -15.02 0.93
CA GLU A 167 25.24 -14.82 1.25
C GLU A 167 25.83 -16.13 1.79
N PHE A 168 26.05 -17.11 0.92
CA PHE A 168 27.02 -18.17 1.17
C PHE A 168 28.31 -17.85 0.42
N SER A 169 28.98 -16.77 0.86
CA SER A 169 30.40 -16.53 0.60
C SER A 169 31.07 -16.12 1.91
N PRO A 170 31.93 -16.96 2.52
CA PRO A 170 32.57 -16.67 3.80
C PRO A 170 33.75 -15.69 3.62
N GLY A 171 33.48 -14.50 3.11
CA GLY A 171 34.52 -13.52 2.75
C GLY A 171 34.21 -12.06 3.03
N ALA A 172 32.95 -11.67 3.24
CA ALA A 172 32.60 -10.27 3.50
C ALA A 172 31.79 -10.14 4.79
N ILE A 173 32.47 -10.28 5.93
CA ILE A 173 31.94 -9.80 7.22
C ILE A 173 31.94 -8.27 7.14
N GLY A 174 30.88 -7.71 6.55
CA GLY A 174 30.46 -6.34 6.77
C GLY A 174 29.76 -6.30 8.12
N SER A 175 30.53 -6.20 9.21
CA SER A 175 29.98 -6.07 10.55
C SER A 175 28.93 -4.96 10.57
N TRP A 176 27.65 -5.31 10.78
CA TRP A 176 26.62 -4.34 11.07
C TRP A 176 26.92 -3.77 12.46
N ARG A 177 27.78 -2.76 12.51
CA ARG A 177 28.16 -2.09 13.76
C ARG A 177 26.97 -1.29 14.24
N VAL A 178 26.21 -1.92 15.14
CA VAL A 178 25.24 -1.25 16.01
C VAL A 178 26.01 -0.26 16.89
N ARG A 179 25.99 1.02 16.54
CA ARG A 179 26.27 2.07 17.52
C ARG A 179 25.04 2.19 18.42
N ARG A 180 25.07 1.51 19.58
CA ARG A 180 24.13 1.79 20.66
C ARG A 180 24.37 3.21 21.16
N LEU A 181 23.51 4.15 20.80
CA LEU A 181 23.32 5.34 21.63
C LEU A 181 22.21 5.03 22.63
N GLY A 182 22.61 4.83 23.89
CA GLY A 182 21.71 4.99 25.01
C GLY A 182 21.26 6.46 25.08
N GLY A 183 19.95 6.68 25.22
CA GLY A 183 19.37 8.00 25.24
C GLY A 183 18.05 8.01 26.01
N SER A 184 18.07 8.78 27.10
CA SER A 184 17.08 8.94 28.16
C SER A 184 15.62 9.14 27.76
N LEU A 185 14.75 8.66 28.64
CA LEU A 185 13.36 9.08 28.84
C LEU A 185 13.24 10.61 28.86
N GLY A 186 12.24 11.11 28.14
CA GLY A 186 11.85 12.52 28.14
C GLY A 186 10.45 12.68 27.56
N CYS A 187 9.45 12.76 28.44
CA CYS A 187 8.08 13.10 28.07
C CYS A 187 8.04 14.52 27.48
N SER A 188 7.55 14.68 26.26
CA SER A 188 6.95 15.95 25.83
C SER A 188 5.86 15.71 24.79
N SER A 189 4.67 16.17 25.17
CA SER A 189 3.45 16.18 24.39
C SER A 189 3.52 17.29 23.32
N GLY A 190 3.02 17.02 22.11
CA GLY A 190 2.38 18.07 21.29
C GLY A 190 2.97 18.52 19.94
N LYS A 191 4.08 17.99 19.40
CA LYS A 191 4.65 18.51 18.11
C LYS A 191 5.12 17.48 17.06
N LYS A 192 4.56 16.26 17.02
CA LYS A 192 5.01 15.21 16.08
C LYS A 192 4.42 15.23 14.66
N ILE A 193 3.42 16.06 14.35
CA ILE A 193 2.76 16.00 13.03
C ILE A 193 3.57 16.73 11.95
N ARG A 194 4.27 17.83 12.27
CA ARG A 194 5.07 18.59 11.28
C ARG A 194 6.28 17.81 10.74
N ALA A 195 6.95 17.03 11.59
CA ALA A 195 8.09 16.22 11.17
C ALA A 195 7.72 15.07 10.22
N ALA A 196 6.49 14.54 10.32
CA ALA A 196 5.94 13.57 9.37
C ALA A 196 5.60 14.23 8.02
N PHE A 197 5.10 15.48 8.02
CA PHE A 197 4.88 16.26 6.80
C PHE A 197 6.18 16.55 6.04
N GLU A 198 7.27 16.86 6.73
CA GLU A 198 8.57 17.18 6.10
C GLU A 198 9.30 15.91 5.62
N SER A 199 9.19 14.78 6.32
CA SER A 199 9.81 13.51 5.88
C SER A 199 9.15 12.90 4.65
N ALA A 200 7.87 13.18 4.39
CA ALA A 200 7.13 12.70 3.22
C ALA A 200 7.37 13.55 1.95
N ALA A 201 7.75 14.83 2.11
CA ALA A 201 7.91 15.77 0.99
C ALA A 201 9.31 15.72 0.33
N VAL A 202 10.30 15.09 0.96
CA VAL A 202 11.70 15.04 0.48
C VAL A 202 11.90 14.06 -0.70
N CYS A 203 10.88 13.29 -1.09
CA CYS A 203 10.95 12.42 -2.27
C CYS A 203 10.67 13.12 -3.62
N GLY A 204 10.61 14.45 -3.67
CA GLY A 204 10.45 15.15 -4.94
C GLY A 204 10.90 16.59 -4.88
N SER A 205 12.19 16.86 -5.06
CA SER A 205 12.74 18.00 -5.83
C SER A 205 14.24 18.16 -5.55
N ILE A 206 15.02 18.19 -6.63
CA ILE A 206 16.44 18.54 -6.67
C ILE A 206 16.59 20.06 -6.80
N SER A 207 17.51 20.61 -5.99
CA SER A 207 18.30 21.84 -6.22
C SER A 207 17.63 23.24 -6.12
N SER A 208 17.95 24.00 -5.06
CA SER A 208 18.89 25.16 -5.11
C SER A 208 18.76 26.07 -3.88
N GLY A 209 19.93 26.38 -3.27
CA GLY A 209 20.31 27.45 -2.33
C GLY A 209 19.27 28.20 -1.48
N ASP A 210 19.48 28.27 -0.15
CA ASP A 210 20.33 29.34 0.42
C ASP A 210 20.58 29.15 1.94
N VAL A 211 21.68 29.72 2.42
CA VAL A 211 22.24 29.54 3.77
C VAL A 211 21.66 30.53 4.78
N ARG A 212 21.13 30.07 5.92
CA ARG A 212 21.33 30.78 7.20
C ARG A 212 21.15 29.92 8.46
N SER A 213 22.17 30.01 9.31
CA SER A 213 22.41 29.32 10.59
C SER A 213 21.39 29.65 11.68
N GLY A 214 21.00 28.63 12.47
CA GLY A 214 20.39 28.82 13.79
C GLY A 214 19.54 27.63 14.28
N SER A 215 20.04 26.91 15.30
CA SER A 215 19.37 25.89 16.12
C SER A 215 19.05 24.54 15.44
N VAL A 216 19.87 23.53 15.77
CA VAL A 216 19.71 22.11 15.40
C VAL A 216 18.74 21.44 16.39
N PRO A 217 17.53 21.00 16.00
CA PRO A 217 16.87 19.89 16.67
C PRO A 217 17.52 18.58 16.17
N PRO A 218 17.42 17.45 16.90
CA PRO A 218 17.99 16.20 16.42
C PRO A 218 17.22 15.81 15.16
N THR A 219 17.83 16.05 14.00
CA THR A 219 17.43 15.51 12.72
C THR A 219 17.47 14.00 12.88
N LEU A 220 16.29 13.37 12.92
CA LEU A 220 16.19 11.94 12.65
C LEU A 220 16.83 11.74 11.29
N SER A 221 18.01 11.12 11.27
CA SER A 221 18.82 11.04 10.08
C SER A 221 18.10 10.24 8.99
N PRO A 222 18.35 10.54 7.71
CA PRO A 222 17.92 9.71 6.56
C PRO A 222 18.36 8.24 6.67
N ASP A 223 19.29 7.93 7.59
CA ASP A 223 19.90 6.62 7.79
C ASP A 223 18.93 5.52 8.25
N LEU A 224 17.76 5.86 8.81
CA LEU A 224 16.80 4.84 9.23
C LEU A 224 16.14 4.10 8.04
N LEU A 225 16.12 4.71 6.85
CA LEU A 225 15.62 4.08 5.62
C LEU A 225 16.61 3.08 5.00
N ALA A 226 17.86 3.05 5.48
CA ALA A 226 18.93 2.19 4.97
C ALA A 226 19.10 0.88 5.78
N LEU A 227 18.25 0.62 6.77
CA LEU A 227 18.45 -0.44 7.76
C LEU A 227 17.89 -1.82 7.38
N GLY A 228 17.40 -2.04 6.14
CA GLY A 228 16.83 -3.34 5.80
C GLY A 228 16.58 -3.59 4.32
N PRO A 229 16.07 -4.78 3.98
CA PRO A 229 15.75 -5.16 2.61
C PRO A 229 14.84 -4.13 1.95
N LYS A 230 15.18 -3.72 0.73
CA LYS A 230 14.40 -2.75 -0.03
C LYS A 230 13.42 -3.49 -0.94
N TYR A 231 12.14 -3.17 -0.81
CA TYR A 231 11.11 -3.57 -1.76
C TYR A 231 10.98 -2.55 -2.88
N ASN A 232 10.82 -3.04 -4.10
CA ASN A 232 10.61 -2.23 -5.29
C ASN A 232 9.35 -2.71 -6.01
N LEU A 233 8.62 -1.77 -6.60
CA LEU A 233 7.42 -2.08 -7.37
C LEU A 233 7.82 -2.88 -8.62
N LEU A 234 7.29 -4.09 -8.75
CA LEU A 234 7.56 -4.99 -9.85
C LEU A 234 6.49 -4.86 -10.95
N ALA A 235 5.22 -4.84 -10.55
CA ALA A 235 4.09 -4.73 -11.45
C ALA A 235 2.86 -4.15 -10.74
N HIS A 236 1.90 -3.62 -11.50
CA HIS A 236 0.63 -3.18 -10.93
C HIS A 236 -0.52 -3.31 -11.92
N THR A 237 -1.74 -3.31 -11.41
CA THR A 237 -2.96 -3.16 -12.21
C THR A 237 -4.07 -2.47 -11.42
N THR A 238 -5.08 -1.99 -12.13
CA THR A 238 -6.21 -1.26 -11.54
C THR A 238 -7.51 -1.87 -12.00
N LEU A 239 -8.24 -2.46 -11.06
CA LEU A 239 -9.57 -3.01 -11.26
C LEU A 239 -10.63 -1.96 -10.93
N ARG A 240 -11.77 -2.07 -11.61
CA ARG A 240 -12.92 -1.16 -11.53
C ARG A 240 -14.20 -1.98 -11.55
N ILE A 241 -15.35 -1.32 -11.42
CA ILE A 241 -16.67 -1.97 -11.45
C ILE A 241 -16.90 -2.86 -12.69
N GLU A 242 -16.34 -2.52 -13.86
CA GLU A 242 -16.44 -3.33 -15.09
C GLU A 242 -15.76 -4.71 -15.01
N HIS A 243 -14.83 -4.85 -14.06
CA HIS A 243 -14.10 -6.07 -13.77
C HIS A 243 -14.82 -6.95 -12.74
N VAL A 244 -15.87 -6.43 -12.08
CA VAL A 244 -16.69 -7.19 -11.14
C VAL A 244 -17.53 -8.18 -11.92
N ARG A 245 -17.21 -9.47 -11.78
CA ARG A 245 -17.92 -10.57 -12.45
C ARG A 245 -17.92 -11.79 -11.54
N GLU A 246 -18.87 -12.69 -11.78
CA GLU A 246 -18.89 -13.96 -11.09
C GLU A 246 -17.73 -14.84 -11.59
N GLY A 247 -16.93 -15.34 -10.65
CA GLY A 247 -15.83 -16.28 -10.90
C GLY A 247 -14.46 -15.66 -11.18
N PHE A 248 -13.53 -16.55 -11.51
CA PHE A 248 -12.11 -16.25 -11.69
C PHE A 248 -11.82 -15.58 -13.04
N LYS A 249 -11.05 -14.49 -13.04
CA LYS A 249 -10.70 -13.73 -14.25
C LYS A 249 -9.23 -13.35 -14.29
N THR A 250 -8.72 -13.22 -15.50
CA THR A 250 -7.37 -12.75 -15.81
C THR A 250 -7.40 -11.27 -16.13
N HIS A 251 -6.41 -10.54 -15.61
CA HIS A 251 -6.24 -9.10 -15.73
C HIS A 251 -4.79 -8.80 -16.11
N ASP A 252 -4.60 -7.88 -17.06
CA ASP A 252 -3.25 -7.51 -17.49
C ASP A 252 -2.52 -6.73 -16.39
N LEU A 253 -1.21 -7.00 -16.28
CA LEU A 253 -0.30 -6.31 -15.38
C LEU A 253 0.59 -5.34 -16.16
N SER A 254 0.69 -4.12 -15.66
CA SER A 254 1.68 -3.14 -16.11
C SER A 254 3.00 -3.39 -15.38
N LEU A 255 4.02 -3.84 -16.12
CA LEU A 255 5.35 -4.11 -15.58
C LEU A 255 6.10 -2.81 -15.31
N SER A 256 6.76 -2.73 -14.15
CA SER A 256 7.54 -1.56 -13.71
C SER A 256 9.05 -1.84 -13.64
N ALA A 257 9.46 -3.10 -13.82
CA ALA A 257 10.87 -3.51 -13.79
C ALA A 257 11.23 -4.35 -15.04
N THR A 258 12.52 -4.34 -15.37
CA THR A 258 13.13 -5.11 -16.47
C THR A 258 14.11 -6.16 -15.92
N GLU A 259 14.54 -7.10 -16.77
CA GLU A 259 15.48 -8.20 -16.45
C GLU A 259 16.79 -7.72 -15.79
N ASP A 260 17.21 -6.48 -16.03
CA ASP A 260 18.43 -5.89 -15.45
C ASP A 260 18.30 -5.57 -13.94
N ASN A 261 17.09 -5.61 -13.38
CA ASN A 261 16.85 -5.27 -11.99
C ASN A 261 17.05 -6.49 -11.08
N PRO A 262 17.76 -6.36 -9.95
CA PRO A 262 18.05 -7.51 -9.08
C PRO A 262 16.81 -8.08 -8.39
N PHE A 263 15.70 -7.33 -8.35
CA PHE A 263 14.41 -7.74 -7.77
C PHE A 263 13.41 -8.20 -8.84
N TRP A 264 13.84 -8.32 -10.09
CA TRP A 264 12.99 -8.74 -11.20
C TRP A 264 12.57 -10.21 -11.06
N LEU A 265 11.34 -10.50 -11.47
CA LEU A 265 10.83 -11.85 -11.63
C LEU A 265 10.19 -11.98 -13.01
N PRO A 266 10.30 -13.15 -13.65
CA PRO A 266 9.68 -13.39 -14.94
C PRO A 266 8.17 -13.55 -14.75
N LEU A 267 7.44 -12.45 -14.77
CA LEU A 267 5.97 -12.49 -14.74
C LEU A 267 5.43 -12.81 -16.14
N TYR A 268 4.34 -13.57 -16.21
CA TYR A 268 3.62 -13.80 -17.47
C TYR A 268 3.06 -12.50 -18.08
N GLY A 269 2.85 -11.47 -17.25
CA GLY A 269 2.26 -10.19 -17.66
C GLY A 269 0.76 -10.08 -17.33
N SER A 270 0.21 -11.05 -16.61
CA SER A 270 -1.16 -11.03 -16.11
C SER A 270 -1.23 -11.47 -14.66
N MET A 271 -2.30 -11.09 -13.97
CA MET A 271 -2.72 -11.68 -12.71
C MET A 271 -4.12 -12.28 -12.87
N CYS A 272 -4.48 -13.17 -11.98
CA CYS A 272 -5.82 -13.74 -11.92
C CYS A 272 -6.40 -13.55 -10.52
N CYS A 273 -7.69 -13.26 -10.42
CA CYS A 273 -8.39 -13.13 -9.15
C CYS A 273 -9.90 -13.25 -9.33
N CYS A 274 -10.61 -13.41 -8.22
CA CYS A 274 -12.05 -13.23 -8.13
C CYS A 274 -12.33 -11.84 -7.54
N LEU A 275 -13.03 -10.98 -8.29
CA LEU A 275 -13.46 -9.66 -7.82
C LEU A 275 -14.99 -9.61 -7.78
N VAL A 276 -15.53 -9.52 -6.57
CA VAL A 276 -16.99 -9.45 -6.35
C VAL A 276 -17.36 -8.16 -5.65
N ALA A 277 -18.55 -7.63 -5.96
CA ALA A 277 -19.11 -6.47 -5.28
C ALA A 277 -20.54 -6.75 -4.82
N GLN A 278 -20.87 -6.30 -3.62
CA GLN A 278 -22.20 -6.37 -3.03
C GLN A 278 -22.67 -4.95 -2.70
N PRO A 279 -23.48 -4.33 -3.57
CA PRO A 279 -24.12 -3.05 -3.28
C PRO A 279 -25.04 -3.16 -2.06
N LEU A 280 -25.04 -2.15 -1.18
CA LEU A 280 -25.92 -2.13 0.00
C LEU A 280 -27.40 -2.17 -0.38
N CYS A 281 -27.76 -1.57 -1.52
CA CYS A 281 -29.14 -1.56 -2.03
C CYS A 281 -29.68 -2.94 -2.43
N MET A 282 -28.83 -3.96 -2.58
CA MET A 282 -29.27 -5.33 -2.81
C MET A 282 -29.67 -6.08 -1.53
N ILE A 283 -29.16 -5.63 -0.38
CA ILE A 283 -29.33 -6.32 0.91
C ILE A 283 -30.22 -5.55 1.88
N GLN A 284 -30.43 -4.25 1.66
CA GLN A 284 -31.20 -3.38 2.54
C GLN A 284 -32.08 -2.43 1.73
N PRO A 285 -33.31 -2.12 2.21
CA PRO A 285 -34.13 -1.08 1.62
C PRO A 285 -33.45 0.29 1.77
N VAL A 286 -33.01 0.89 0.66
CA VAL A 286 -32.36 2.22 0.68
C VAL A 286 -33.36 3.34 0.44
N ILE A 287 -34.42 3.08 -0.34
CA ILE A 287 -35.47 4.04 -0.66
C ILE A 287 -36.82 3.33 -0.59
N SER A 288 -37.79 3.95 0.09
CA SER A 288 -39.18 3.50 0.12
C SER A 288 -40.10 4.66 -0.28
N GLY A 289 -41.08 4.39 -1.14
CA GLY A 289 -42.02 5.43 -1.59
C GLY A 289 -43.18 4.85 -2.40
N GLN A 290 -44.12 5.71 -2.77
CA GLN A 290 -45.25 5.34 -3.63
C GLN A 290 -44.89 5.53 -5.10
N ILE A 291 -45.08 4.49 -5.91
CA ILE A 291 -44.88 4.55 -7.37
C ILE A 291 -46.26 4.63 -8.04
N LYS A 292 -46.50 5.67 -8.85
CA LYS A 292 -47.69 5.76 -9.71
C LYS A 292 -47.38 5.16 -11.08
N ILE A 293 -47.94 3.99 -11.36
CA ILE A 293 -47.80 3.33 -12.67
C ILE A 293 -48.91 3.81 -13.59
N LYS A 294 -48.55 4.39 -14.74
CA LYS A 294 -49.52 4.82 -15.76
C LYS A 294 -49.58 3.78 -16.87
N LEU A 295 -50.66 3.00 -16.91
CA LEU A 295 -50.94 2.05 -17.99
C LEU A 295 -51.40 2.81 -19.24
N ARG A 296 -50.63 2.71 -20.33
CA ARG A 296 -51.03 3.21 -21.64
C ARG A 296 -51.81 2.10 -22.35
N ARG A 297 -53.14 2.24 -22.46
CA ARG A 297 -53.94 1.34 -23.31
C ARG A 297 -53.62 1.65 -24.78
N GLY A 298 -53.13 0.66 -25.51
CA GLY A 298 -52.99 0.72 -26.96
C GLY A 298 -54.38 0.81 -27.61
N LEU A 299 -54.49 1.68 -28.61
CA LEU A 299 -55.61 1.76 -29.54
C LEU A 299 -55.49 0.66 -30.60
#